data_AF-A0A0E3RIC5-F1
#
_entry.id   AF-A0A0E3RIC5-F1
#
_cell.length_a   1.000
_cell.length_b   1.000
_cell.length_c   1.000
_cell.angle_alpha   90.00
_cell.angle_beta   90.00
_cell.angle_gamma   90.00
#
_symmetry.space_group_name_H-M   'P 1'
#
loop_
_entity.id
_entity.type
_entity.pdbx_description
1 polymer ?
#
loop_
_entity_poly.entity_id
_entity_poly.type
_entity_poly.pdbx_seq_one_letter_code
_entity_poly.pdbx_strand_id
1 'polypeptide(L)'
;MDIVPASITLNRYEKKVWVPLSTELTGESDEYLYFTSEVPGYASFVITGNTTQEVLEEESDQVPSESRSTDGFQLGDFAKKAGSDKNRNTILSIVIVVVALSVVVVLLKGMKE
;
A
#
# COMPACT_ATOMS: atom_id res chain seq x y z
N MET A 1 -14.89 3.56 16.47
CA MET A 1 -15.07 4.41 15.27
C MET A 1 -16.30 3.89 14.58
N ASP A 2 -17.40 4.63 14.68
CA ASP A 2 -18.65 4.25 14.02
C ASP A 2 -18.59 4.72 12.58
N ILE A 3 -18.76 3.80 11.63
CA ILE A 3 -18.81 4.10 10.21
C ILE A 3 -20.25 4.44 9.80
N VAL A 4 -20.41 5.34 8.83
CA VAL A 4 -21.72 5.60 8.21
C VAL A 4 -21.87 4.66 7.01
N PRO A 5 -22.65 3.56 7.07
CA PRO A 5 -22.61 2.52 6.03
C PRO A 5 -22.97 3.04 4.64
N ALA A 6 -23.91 3.99 4.56
CA ALA A 6 -24.35 4.62 3.30
C ALA A 6 -23.27 5.49 2.62
N SER A 7 -22.15 5.78 3.30
CA SER A 7 -21.04 6.54 2.76
C SER A 7 -19.93 5.67 2.16
N ILE A 8 -20.02 4.35 2.32
CA ILE A 8 -19.02 3.42 1.79
C ILE A 8 -19.13 3.38 0.28
N THR A 9 -18.01 3.57 -0.42
CA THR A 9 -17.97 3.55 -1.89
C THR A 9 -16.66 2.98 -2.39
N LEU A 10 -16.73 2.15 -3.44
CA LEU A 10 -15.58 1.75 -4.22
C LEU A 10 -15.30 2.79 -5.31
N ASN A 11 -14.11 3.38 -5.32
CA ASN A 11 -13.70 4.35 -6.32
C ASN A 11 -12.68 3.72 -7.26
N ARG A 12 -12.89 3.88 -8.57
CA ARG A 12 -11.98 3.44 -9.63
C ARG A 12 -11.07 4.61 -10.04
N TYR A 13 -9.78 4.35 -10.20
CA TYR A 13 -8.88 5.31 -10.81
C TYR A 13 -9.02 5.29 -12.33
N GLU A 14 -9.37 6.43 -12.92
CA GLU A 14 -9.48 6.59 -14.36
C GLU A 14 -9.07 7.99 -14.78
N LYS A 15 -8.28 8.13 -15.86
CA LYS A 15 -7.91 9.44 -16.43
C LYS A 15 -7.41 10.46 -15.39
N LYS A 16 -6.64 9.99 -14.41
CA LYS A 16 -6.08 10.77 -13.30
C LYS A 16 -7.09 11.28 -12.26
N VAL A 17 -8.30 10.73 -12.24
CA VAL A 17 -9.33 11.05 -11.24
C VAL A 17 -9.88 9.77 -10.60
N TRP A 18 -10.39 9.90 -9.37
CA TRP A 18 -11.15 8.85 -8.70
C TRP A 18 -12.62 8.98 -9.08
N VAL A 19 -13.20 7.93 -9.64
CA VAL A 19 -14.60 7.88 -10.07
C VAL A 19 -15.34 6.88 -9.18
N PRO A 20 -16.39 7.29 -8.47
CA PRO A 20 -17.17 6.36 -7.64
C PRO A 20 -17.93 5.37 -8.53
N LEU A 21 -17.96 4.11 -8.11
CA LEU A 21 -18.77 3.06 -8.73
C LEU A 21 -20.05 2.85 -7.93
N SER A 22 -21.09 2.36 -8.61
CA SER A 22 -22.30 1.88 -7.92
C SER A 22 -21.88 0.85 -6.89
N THR A 23 -22.21 1.10 -5.63
CA THR A 23 -21.82 0.27 -4.49
C THR A 23 -23.05 0.02 -3.65
N GLU A 24 -23.40 -1.25 -3.49
CA GLU A 24 -24.59 -1.68 -2.77
C GLU A 24 -24.20 -2.51 -1.55
N LEU A 25 -24.86 -2.27 -0.42
CA LEU A 25 -24.78 -3.16 0.74
C LEU A 25 -25.56 -4.43 0.41
N THR A 26 -24.85 -5.56 0.32
CA THR A 26 -25.43 -6.85 -0.08
C THR A 26 -25.57 -7.84 1.07
N GLY A 27 -24.97 -7.54 2.23
CA GLY A 27 -25.14 -8.35 3.43
C GLY A 27 -24.50 -7.74 4.67
N GLU A 28 -24.79 -8.35 5.81
CA GLU A 28 -24.30 -7.95 7.13
C GLU A 28 -24.17 -9.19 8.03
N SER A 29 -23.22 -9.13 8.97
CA SER A 29 -23.00 -10.08 10.05
C SER A 29 -22.63 -9.30 11.32
N ASP A 30 -22.49 -9.98 12.45
CA ASP A 30 -22.16 -9.35 13.73
C ASP A 30 -20.82 -8.56 13.72
N GLU A 31 -19.90 -8.89 12.80
CA GLU A 31 -18.56 -8.28 12.72
C GLU A 31 -18.31 -7.51 11.42
N TYR A 32 -19.05 -7.80 10.34
CA TYR A 32 -18.76 -7.28 9.00
C TYR A 32 -19.98 -6.82 8.22
N LEU A 33 -19.80 -5.75 7.43
CA LEU A 33 -20.69 -5.33 6.36
C LEU A 33 -20.11 -5.74 5.00
N TYR A 34 -20.96 -6.24 4.12
CA TYR A 34 -20.56 -6.72 2.79
C TYR A 34 -21.13 -5.80 1.72
N PHE A 35 -20.24 -5.26 0.89
CA PHE A 35 -20.60 -4.39 -0.23
C PHE A 35 -20.24 -5.05 -1.57
N THR A 36 -20.99 -4.72 -2.61
CA THR A 36 -20.72 -5.19 -3.97
C THR A 36 -20.79 -4.02 -4.95
N SER A 37 -19.88 -4.00 -5.91
CA SER A 37 -19.83 -3.02 -6.99
C SER A 37 -19.55 -3.69 -8.32
N GLU A 38 -20.23 -3.25 -9.37
CA GLU A 38 -19.91 -3.67 -10.74
C GLU A 38 -18.63 -2.95 -11.23
N VAL A 39 -17.64 -3.72 -11.68
CA VAL A 39 -16.37 -3.20 -12.18
C VAL A 39 -16.22 -3.47 -13.69
N PRO A 40 -15.99 -2.45 -14.54
CA PRO A 40 -15.92 -2.64 -15.99
C PRO A 40 -14.58 -3.26 -16.47
N GLY A 41 -13.68 -3.62 -15.56
CA GLY A 41 -12.39 -4.24 -15.87
C GLY A 41 -11.31 -3.94 -14.83
N TYR A 42 -10.06 -4.20 -15.19
CA TYR A 42 -8.90 -3.98 -14.31
C TYR A 42 -8.56 -2.49 -14.18
N ALA A 43 -8.32 -2.05 -12.94
CA ALA A 43 -7.87 -0.70 -12.60
C ALA A 43 -7.28 -0.68 -11.18
N SER A 44 -6.77 0.46 -10.76
CA SER A 44 -6.53 0.76 -9.34
C SER A 44 -7.85 1.17 -8.67
N PHE A 45 -8.05 0.74 -7.43
CA PHE A 45 -9.26 1.04 -6.67
C PHE A 45 -8.91 1.50 -5.25
N VAL A 46 -9.78 2.32 -4.66
CA VAL A 46 -9.75 2.68 -3.24
C VAL A 46 -11.16 2.60 -2.67
N ILE A 47 -11.26 2.22 -1.40
CA ILE A 47 -12.52 2.23 -0.64
C ILE A 47 -12.51 3.49 0.23
N THR A 48 -13.59 4.27 0.16
CA THR A 48 -13.77 5.46 1.00
C THR A 48 -15.00 5.30 1.88
N GLY A 49 -15.04 6.03 2.99
CA GLY A 49 -16.16 6.03 3.93
C GLY A 49 -16.04 7.16 4.93
N ASN A 50 -17.18 7.64 5.41
CA ASN A 50 -17.27 8.62 6.48
C ASN A 50 -17.41 7.90 7.83
N THR A 51 -16.85 8.53 8.84
CA THR A 51 -16.98 8.16 10.25
C THR A 51 -17.92 9.15 10.94
N THR A 52 -18.70 8.67 11.90
CA THR A 52 -19.60 9.49 12.73
C THR A 52 -18.83 10.37 13.72
N GLN A 53 -17.56 10.05 13.98
CA GLN A 53 -16.65 10.84 14.82
C GLN A 53 -15.81 11.77 13.93
N GLU A 54 -15.79 13.06 14.25
CA GLU A 54 -14.81 13.99 13.68
C GLU A 54 -13.43 13.53 14.12
N VAL A 55 -12.64 13.01 13.17
CA VAL A 55 -11.22 12.82 13.36
C VAL A 55 -10.64 14.23 13.41
N LEU A 56 -10.31 14.71 14.63
CA LEU A 56 -9.43 15.86 14.77
C LEU A 56 -8.21 15.57 13.90
N GLU A 57 -7.86 16.51 13.02
CA GLU A 57 -6.72 16.43 12.10
C GLU A 57 -5.38 16.35 12.89
N GLU A 58 -5.16 15.26 13.62
CA GLU A 58 -3.84 14.86 14.05
C GLU A 58 -3.23 14.07 12.91
N GLU A 59 -2.05 14.51 12.48
CA GLU A 59 -1.31 14.00 11.32
C GLU A 59 -1.47 12.50 11.16
N SER A 60 -2.10 12.08 10.05
CA SER A 60 -2.32 10.71 9.57
C SER A 60 -1.36 9.65 10.13
N ASP A 61 -1.61 9.17 11.34
CA ASP A 61 -1.10 7.90 11.81
C ASP A 61 -1.85 6.81 11.05
N GLN A 62 -1.10 6.07 10.23
CA GLN A 62 -1.60 5.00 9.38
C GLN A 62 -2.49 4.04 10.20
N VAL A 63 -3.78 3.99 9.88
CA VAL A 63 -4.69 2.96 10.42
C VAL A 63 -4.09 1.59 10.07
N PRO A 64 -3.87 0.68 11.04
CA PRO A 64 -3.30 -0.63 10.76
C PRO A 64 -4.14 -1.37 9.71
N SER A 65 -3.58 -1.63 8.54
CA SER A 65 -4.21 -2.45 7.51
C SER A 65 -4.05 -3.92 7.88
N GLU A 66 -5.14 -4.57 8.28
CA GLU A 66 -5.14 -6.00 8.55
C GLU A 66 -5.09 -6.78 7.23
N SER A 67 -4.00 -7.52 7.00
CA SER A 67 -3.85 -8.40 5.84
C SER A 67 -4.42 -9.79 6.16
N ARG A 68 -5.50 -10.20 5.47
CA ARG A 68 -5.99 -11.58 5.51
C ARG A 68 -5.18 -12.41 4.52
N SER A 69 -4.30 -13.28 5.01
CA SER A 69 -3.54 -14.23 4.18
C SER A 69 -4.50 -15.21 3.49
N THR A 70 -4.31 -15.44 2.20
CA THR A 70 -4.94 -16.58 1.51
C THR A 70 -4.27 -17.87 1.98
N ASP A 71 -5.07 -18.82 2.44
CA ASP A 71 -4.59 -20.11 2.94
C ASP A 71 -3.80 -20.86 1.84
N GLY A 72 -2.68 -21.46 2.23
CA GLY A 72 -1.52 -21.67 1.37
C GLY A 72 -1.69 -22.62 0.19
N PHE A 73 -1.47 -22.11 -1.03
CA PHE A 73 -1.03 -22.93 -2.16
C PHE A 73 0.46 -23.28 -2.00
N GLN A 74 0.75 -24.51 -1.60
CA GLN A 74 2.13 -25.01 -1.46
C GLN A 74 2.77 -25.28 -2.84
N LEU A 75 3.58 -24.35 -3.32
CA LEU A 75 4.53 -24.58 -4.41
C LEU A 75 5.84 -25.16 -3.83
N GLY A 76 5.73 -26.34 -3.21
CA GLY A 76 6.72 -26.85 -2.25
C GLY A 76 7.78 -27.81 -2.79
N ASP A 77 7.89 -28.08 -4.10
CA ASP A 77 8.64 -29.27 -4.55
C ASP A 77 9.67 -29.11 -5.68
N PHE A 78 10.12 -27.90 -6.00
CA PHE A 78 11.34 -27.75 -6.80
C PHE A 78 12.32 -26.77 -6.14
N ALA A 79 13.52 -27.29 -5.87
CA ALA A 79 14.73 -26.60 -5.41
C ALA A 79 14.85 -26.35 -3.89
N LYS A 80 15.07 -27.43 -3.14
CA LYS A 80 15.94 -27.35 -1.97
C LYS A 80 17.40 -27.10 -2.43
N LYS A 81 17.99 -26.05 -1.86
CA LYS A 81 19.33 -25.99 -1.27
C LYS A 81 20.39 -25.16 -2.01
N ALA A 82 20.61 -23.93 -1.52
CA ALA A 82 21.92 -23.42 -1.10
C ALA A 82 21.78 -22.10 -0.32
N GLY A 83 22.06 -22.15 0.99
CA GLY A 83 22.87 -21.17 1.72
C GLY A 83 22.36 -19.74 2.00
N SER A 84 22.31 -19.44 3.30
CA SER A 84 22.67 -18.16 3.94
C SER A 84 21.59 -17.07 4.11
N ASP A 85 21.22 -16.96 5.39
CA ASP A 85 20.73 -15.82 6.16
C ASP A 85 20.85 -14.38 5.59
N LYS A 86 19.80 -13.62 5.94
CA LYS A 86 19.72 -12.18 6.24
C LYS A 86 19.76 -11.15 5.09
N ASN A 87 18.66 -10.38 5.06
CA ASN A 87 18.36 -9.15 4.32
C ASN A 87 19.48 -8.45 3.50
N ARG A 88 19.56 -8.79 2.21
CA ARG A 88 20.47 -8.11 1.26
C ARG A 88 20.04 -6.68 0.84
N ASN A 89 18.89 -6.20 1.30
CA ASN A 89 18.32 -4.90 0.90
C ASN A 89 18.70 -3.73 1.83
N THR A 90 19.30 -3.96 3.00
CA THR A 90 19.77 -2.86 3.88
C THR A 90 21.27 -2.56 3.69
N ILE A 91 22.07 -3.52 3.24
CA ILE A 91 23.54 -3.38 3.17
C ILE A 91 24.03 -2.81 1.81
N LEU A 92 23.31 -3.04 0.70
CA LEU A 92 23.68 -2.48 -0.61
C LEU A 92 23.51 -0.96 -0.68
N SER A 93 22.54 -0.39 0.04
CA SER A 93 22.21 1.04 -0.03
C SER A 93 23.29 1.93 0.61
N ILE A 94 23.99 1.45 1.65
CA ILE A 94 24.99 2.26 2.36
C ILE A 94 26.26 2.45 1.51
N VAL A 95 26.70 1.43 0.77
CA VAL A 95 27.94 1.48 -0.02
C VAL A 95 27.81 2.44 -1.22
N ILE A 96 26.63 2.52 -1.85
CA ILE A 96 26.40 3.39 -3.01
C ILE A 96 26.44 4.88 -2.63
N VAL A 97 25.91 5.25 -1.47
CA VAL A 97 25.87 6.66 -1.03
C VAL A 97 27.28 7.19 -0.73
N VAL A 98 28.16 6.39 -0.14
CA VAL A 98 29.53 6.82 0.21
C VAL A 98 30.37 7.08 -1.06
N VAL A 99 30.24 6.24 -2.09
CA VAL A 99 30.96 6.43 -3.36
C VAL A 99 30.48 7.71 -4.06
N ALA A 100 29.17 7.95 -4.12
CA ALA A 100 28.61 9.14 -4.78
C ALA A 100 29.07 10.46 -4.13
N LEU A 101 29.09 10.54 -2.79
CA LEU A 101 29.52 11.75 -2.08
C LEU A 101 31.01 12.06 -2.29
N SER A 102 31.86 11.03 -2.38
CA SER A 102 33.29 11.21 -2.62
C SER A 102 33.60 11.83 -3.99
N VAL A 103 32.85 11.45 -5.03
CA VAL A 103 33.02 11.99 -6.39
C VAL A 103 32.64 13.47 -6.46
N VAL A 104 31.58 13.89 -5.76
CA VAL A 104 31.12 15.29 -5.77
C VAL A 104 32.17 16.23 -5.14
N VAL A 105 32.82 15.81 -4.05
CA VAL A 105 33.87 16.63 -3.41
C VAL A 105 35.10 16.80 -4.32
N VAL A 106 35.50 15.75 -5.05
CA VAL A 106 36.62 15.83 -6.01
C VAL A 106 36.31 16.79 -7.15
N LEU A 107 35.08 16.76 -7.70
CA LEU A 107 34.66 17.67 -8.77
C LEU A 107 34.62 19.14 -8.30
N LEU A 108 34.05 19.39 -7.11
CA LEU A 108 34.00 20.75 -6.57
C LEU A 108 35.40 21.31 -6.25
N LYS A 109 36.34 20.45 -5.82
CA LYS A 109 37.72 20.85 -5.56
C LYS A 109 38.49 21.16 -6.85
N GLY A 110 38.20 20.46 -7.96
CA GLY A 110 38.80 20.72 -9.27
C GLY A 110 38.31 21.98 -9.97
N MET A 111 37.18 22.56 -9.55
CA MET A 111 36.63 23.79 -10.13
C MET A 111 37.21 25.09 -9.54
N LYS A 112 38.13 24.99 -8.56
CA LYS A 112 38.70 26.14 -7.85
C LYS A 112 40.22 26.30 -8.04
N GLU A 113 40.80 25.66 -9.04
CA GLU A 113 42.16 25.97 -9.53
C GLU A 113 42.10 26.56 -10.95
#